data_AF-A0A0D2T1A6-F1
#
_entry.id   AF-A0A0D2T1A6-F1
#
_cell.length_a   1.000
_cell.length_b   1.000
_cell.length_c   1.000
_cell.angle_alpha   90.00
_cell.angle_beta   90.00
_cell.angle_gamma   90.00
#
_symmetry.space_group_name_H-M   'P 1'
#
loop_
_entity.id
_entity.type
_entity.pdbx_description
1 polymer ?
#
loop_
_entity_poly.entity_id
_entity_poly.type
_entity_poly.pdbx_seq_one_letter_code
_entity_poly.pdbx_strand_id
1 'polypeptide(L)'
;MNQIGAENQTSITIDDAMSESNELDSCYNCFQHFVTNGFSKIDESSFEGDIIKTSFFSSLSRNPQISYRTKIVAIHKNSNTSQCWKIRAHSFGVYAKAVADTRGGDANIKYAWYGASKNEICETVMYGFSWRKHSISVSPAKHGLDSVLCSGVDGSGVRHLLLCRVILGKQEVVREDSSDQFHPSSMDFDSAVDDISSPTRYIIWNTHLNYNILPCYILSFEAPPYLSEPKTIKPKTWITFGTLISILSPFLDHSQRASLEEQYTNYLEKKITRPQMIQRVRAIAGNQLLSAVVKLYTNKIN
;
A
#
# COMPACT_ATOMS: atom_id res chain seq x y z
N MET A 1 21.90 -24.58 -68.38
CA MET A 1 21.93 -23.10 -68.43
C MET A 1 21.41 -22.61 -67.09
N ASN A 2 22.23 -22.50 -66.05
CA ASN A 2 23.20 -21.45 -65.68
C ASN A 2 22.60 -20.08 -65.30
N GLN A 3 22.87 -19.72 -64.03
CA GLN A 3 23.21 -18.39 -63.44
C GLN A 3 22.14 -17.30 -63.45
N ILE A 4 21.65 -16.80 -62.30
CA ILE A 4 22.27 -15.90 -61.28
C ILE A 4 22.67 -14.52 -61.84
N GLY A 5 22.03 -13.48 -61.27
CA GLY A 5 22.67 -12.23 -60.87
C GLY A 5 22.30 -10.97 -61.67
N ALA A 6 21.64 -10.01 -61.01
CA ALA A 6 22.20 -8.67 -60.77
C ALA A 6 21.16 -7.72 -60.16
N GLU A 7 21.62 -6.98 -59.17
CA GLU A 7 20.97 -5.95 -58.37
C GLU A 7 20.57 -4.72 -59.19
N ASN A 8 19.61 -3.94 -58.69
CA ASN A 8 19.69 -2.49 -58.87
C ASN A 8 19.13 -1.76 -57.64
N GLN A 9 20.03 -1.06 -56.96
CA GLN A 9 19.77 -0.12 -55.89
C GLN A 9 19.06 1.14 -56.44
N THR A 10 18.10 1.70 -55.70
CA THR A 10 17.77 3.12 -55.77
C THR A 10 17.52 3.66 -54.35
N SER A 11 18.40 4.56 -53.96
CA SER A 11 18.30 5.48 -52.82
C SER A 11 17.48 6.69 -53.25
N ILE A 12 16.74 7.34 -52.34
CA ILE A 12 16.55 8.81 -52.27
C ILE A 12 15.96 9.23 -50.91
N THR A 13 16.67 10.21 -50.35
CA THR A 13 16.58 11.13 -49.19
C THR A 13 15.27 11.48 -48.47
N ILE A 14 15.49 11.73 -47.16
CA ILE A 14 14.67 12.43 -46.16
C ILE A 14 14.64 13.93 -46.50
N ASP A 15 13.47 14.59 -46.36
CA ASP A 15 13.31 15.84 -45.59
C ASP A 15 11.83 16.32 -45.55
N ASP A 16 11.37 16.47 -44.31
CA ASP A 16 10.49 17.50 -43.72
C ASP A 16 9.15 17.90 -44.38
N ALA A 17 8.07 17.47 -43.71
CA ALA A 17 6.89 18.29 -43.48
C ALA A 17 6.34 18.08 -42.06
N MET A 18 6.86 18.91 -41.14
CA MET A 18 6.24 19.52 -39.97
C MET A 18 4.94 18.89 -39.41
N SER A 19 5.09 18.26 -38.24
CA SER A 19 4.41 18.59 -36.98
C SER A 19 2.97 19.13 -37.05
N GLU A 20 2.00 18.22 -36.84
CA GLU A 20 0.92 18.48 -35.89
C GLU A 20 1.10 17.51 -34.72
N SER A 21 1.77 17.98 -33.67
CA SER A 21 1.84 17.31 -32.37
C SER A 21 0.43 17.26 -31.78
N ASN A 22 -0.24 16.11 -31.90
CA ASN A 22 -1.40 15.77 -31.08
C ASN A 22 -0.94 15.55 -29.63
N GLU A 23 -0.73 16.64 -28.89
CA GLU A 23 -0.56 16.65 -27.42
C GLU A 23 -1.84 16.31 -26.65
N LEU A 24 -2.87 15.72 -27.29
CA LEU A 24 -4.17 15.48 -26.68
C LEU A 24 -4.44 14.04 -26.21
N ASP A 25 -3.51 13.08 -26.38
CA ASP A 25 -3.83 11.65 -26.16
C ASP A 25 -2.96 10.92 -25.11
N SER A 26 -2.04 11.61 -24.43
CA SER A 26 -1.26 11.01 -23.33
C SER A 26 -2.05 10.93 -22.01
N CYS A 27 -3.02 11.84 -21.80
CA CYS A 27 -3.74 11.96 -20.54
C CYS A 27 -4.86 10.91 -20.36
N TYR A 28 -5.35 10.30 -21.44
CA TYR A 28 -6.45 9.33 -21.37
C TYR A 28 -6.03 7.95 -20.82
N ASN A 29 -4.75 7.59 -20.88
CA ASN A 29 -4.31 6.24 -20.52
C ASN A 29 -3.84 6.05 -19.06
N CYS A 30 -3.41 7.10 -18.35
CA CYS A 30 -2.78 6.91 -17.04
C CYS A 30 -3.76 6.50 -15.92
N PHE A 31 -5.06 6.81 -16.07
CA PHE A 31 -6.12 6.54 -15.09
C PHE A 31 -7.14 5.50 -15.53
N GLN A 32 -6.99 4.89 -16.71
CA GLN A 32 -7.95 3.92 -17.24
C GLN A 32 -8.23 2.77 -16.25
N HIS A 33 -7.22 2.34 -15.49
CA HIS A 33 -7.38 1.34 -14.44
C HIS A 33 -8.37 1.74 -13.34
N PHE A 34 -8.43 3.01 -12.95
CA PHE A 34 -9.41 3.46 -11.95
C PHE A 34 -10.82 3.47 -12.53
N VAL A 35 -10.96 3.89 -13.79
CA VAL A 35 -12.25 3.88 -14.50
C VAL A 35 -12.80 2.48 -14.64
N THR A 36 -11.97 1.52 -15.06
CA THR A 36 -12.34 0.09 -15.12
C THR A 36 -12.78 -0.46 -13.76
N ASN A 37 -12.25 0.11 -12.67
CA ASN A 37 -12.60 -0.26 -11.29
C ASN A 37 -13.79 0.52 -10.71
N GLY A 38 -14.53 1.25 -11.54
CA GLY A 38 -15.75 1.96 -11.17
C GLY A 38 -15.51 3.31 -10.51
N PHE A 39 -14.35 3.93 -10.73
CA PHE A 39 -14.06 5.28 -10.28
C PHE A 39 -14.23 6.27 -11.44
N SER A 40 -14.88 7.40 -11.17
CA SER A 40 -15.09 8.46 -12.16
C SER A 40 -14.32 9.70 -11.75
N LYS A 41 -13.60 10.32 -12.68
CA LYS A 41 -12.92 11.59 -12.42
C LYS A 41 -13.97 12.65 -12.09
N ILE A 42 -13.78 13.38 -10.99
CA ILE A 42 -14.63 14.50 -10.62
C ILE A 42 -13.98 15.81 -11.03
N ASP A 43 -14.81 16.84 -11.21
CA ASP A 43 -14.30 18.19 -11.39
C ASP A 43 -13.57 18.63 -10.12
N GLU A 44 -12.34 19.06 -10.32
CA GLU A 44 -11.44 19.53 -9.31
C GLU A 44 -11.85 20.88 -8.72
N SER A 45 -12.66 21.68 -9.44
CA SER A 45 -13.29 22.91 -8.93
C SER A 45 -14.68 22.69 -8.31
N SER A 46 -15.13 21.43 -8.22
CA SER A 46 -16.37 21.13 -7.50
C SER A 46 -16.18 21.33 -5.99
N PHE A 47 -17.27 21.63 -5.29
CA PHE A 47 -17.28 21.72 -3.82
C PHE A 47 -16.70 20.47 -3.14
N GLU A 48 -16.99 19.28 -3.68
CA GLU A 48 -16.44 18.01 -3.20
C GLU A 48 -14.92 17.93 -3.44
N GLY A 49 -14.47 18.33 -4.64
CA GLY A 49 -13.05 18.44 -4.97
C GLY A 49 -12.31 19.39 -4.02
N ASP A 50 -12.87 20.56 -3.75
CA ASP A 50 -12.28 21.57 -2.87
C ASP A 50 -12.11 21.07 -1.43
N ILE A 51 -13.08 20.33 -0.90
CA ILE A 51 -12.96 19.70 0.43
C ILE A 51 -11.81 18.71 0.46
N ILE A 52 -11.70 17.84 -0.54
CA ILE A 52 -10.65 16.82 -0.62
C ILE A 52 -9.27 17.47 -0.76
N LYS A 53 -9.15 18.49 -1.63
CA LYS A 53 -7.92 19.29 -1.81
C LYS A 53 -7.50 19.96 -0.49
N THR A 54 -8.44 20.64 0.15
CA THR A 54 -8.20 21.32 1.43
C THR A 54 -7.74 20.34 2.50
N SER A 55 -8.37 19.17 2.59
CA SER A 55 -7.98 18.13 3.53
C SER A 55 -6.58 17.58 3.23
N PHE A 56 -6.26 17.34 1.96
CA PHE A 56 -4.96 16.85 1.54
C PHE A 56 -3.84 17.86 1.85
N PHE A 57 -4.00 19.14 1.47
CA PHE A 57 -2.99 20.15 1.79
C PHE A 57 -2.90 20.45 3.30
N SER A 58 -3.99 20.31 4.05
CA SER A 58 -3.96 20.37 5.52
C SER A 58 -3.05 19.29 6.10
N SER A 59 -3.02 18.09 5.51
CA SER A 59 -2.11 17.01 5.90
C SER A 59 -0.63 17.34 5.68
N LEU A 60 -0.34 18.27 4.75
CA LEU A 60 1.01 18.72 4.41
C LEU A 60 1.39 20.03 5.09
N SER A 61 0.49 20.64 5.87
CA SER A 61 0.68 21.98 6.48
C SER A 61 1.97 22.11 7.31
N ARG A 62 2.38 21.05 8.00
CA ARG A 62 3.61 21.00 8.81
C ARG A 62 4.90 20.81 7.98
N ASN A 63 4.77 20.62 6.66
CA ASN A 63 5.88 20.41 5.74
C ASN A 63 5.73 21.31 4.49
N PRO A 64 5.96 22.63 4.61
CA PRO A 64 5.71 23.60 3.54
C PRO A 64 6.48 23.28 2.25
N GLN A 65 7.69 22.73 2.36
CA GLN A 65 8.54 22.36 1.23
C GLN A 65 7.96 21.22 0.39
N ILE A 66 7.25 20.28 1.03
CA ILE A 66 6.54 19.20 0.33
C ILE A 66 5.28 19.80 -0.30
N SER A 67 4.51 20.55 0.48
CA SER A 67 3.24 21.16 0.06
C SER A 67 3.39 22.01 -1.20
N TYR A 68 4.36 22.93 -1.21
CA TYR A 68 4.59 23.86 -2.34
C TYR A 68 4.96 23.16 -3.66
N ARG A 69 5.64 22.01 -3.57
CA ARG A 69 6.07 21.23 -4.75
C ARG A 69 5.11 20.10 -5.09
N THR A 70 3.98 20.02 -4.40
CA THR A 70 2.98 18.99 -4.63
C THR A 70 1.88 19.55 -5.53
N LYS A 71 1.56 18.81 -6.59
CA LYS A 71 0.50 19.18 -7.53
C LYS A 71 -0.52 18.04 -7.59
N ILE A 72 -1.79 18.36 -7.38
CA ILE A 72 -2.87 17.41 -7.60
C ILE A 72 -3.09 17.29 -9.11
N VAL A 73 -3.17 16.05 -9.60
CA VAL A 73 -3.32 15.73 -11.03
C VAL A 73 -4.76 15.32 -11.34
N ALA A 74 -5.40 14.58 -10.43
CA ALA A 74 -6.78 14.16 -10.56
C ALA A 74 -7.36 13.70 -9.23
N ILE A 75 -8.68 13.86 -9.11
CA ILE A 75 -9.49 13.23 -8.06
C ILE A 75 -10.50 12.33 -8.74
N HIS A 76 -10.56 11.07 -8.31
CA HIS A 76 -11.57 10.13 -8.78
C HIS A 76 -12.47 9.73 -7.63
N LYS A 77 -13.78 9.75 -7.87
CA LYS A 77 -14.81 9.32 -6.92
C LYS A 77 -15.27 7.92 -7.24
N ASN A 78 -15.44 7.11 -6.20
CA ASN A 78 -16.03 5.80 -6.34
C ASN A 78 -17.50 5.95 -6.76
N SER A 79 -17.79 5.56 -8.00
CA SER A 79 -19.12 5.56 -8.60
C SER A 79 -19.50 4.13 -9.02
N ASN A 80 -18.90 3.13 -8.38
CA ASN A 80 -19.04 1.73 -8.75
C ASN A 80 -20.47 1.27 -8.46
N THR A 81 -21.18 0.77 -9.47
CA THR A 81 -22.58 0.32 -9.35
C THR A 81 -22.71 -1.20 -9.33
N SER A 82 -21.58 -1.93 -9.32
CA SER A 82 -21.56 -3.38 -9.27
C SER A 82 -22.21 -3.93 -8.00
N GLN A 83 -22.71 -5.17 -8.09
CA GLN A 83 -23.33 -5.83 -6.95
C GLN A 83 -22.34 -6.03 -5.79
N CYS A 84 -21.08 -6.39 -6.10
CA CYS A 84 -20.02 -6.53 -5.10
C CYS A 84 -19.79 -5.23 -4.33
N TRP A 85 -19.79 -4.09 -5.03
CA TRP A 85 -19.66 -2.78 -4.39
C TRP A 85 -20.88 -2.43 -3.53
N LYS A 86 -22.09 -2.65 -4.03
CA LYS A 86 -23.33 -2.43 -3.27
C LYS A 86 -23.34 -3.25 -1.97
N ILE A 87 -22.92 -4.51 -2.02
CA ILE A 87 -22.78 -5.35 -0.83
C ILE A 87 -21.74 -4.77 0.13
N ARG A 88 -20.56 -4.35 -0.35
CA ARG A 88 -19.53 -3.75 0.49
C ARG A 88 -20.03 -2.48 1.21
N ALA A 89 -20.68 -1.58 0.47
CA ALA A 89 -21.26 -0.35 1.02
C ALA A 89 -22.39 -0.65 2.03
N HIS A 90 -23.24 -1.63 1.72
CA HIS A 90 -24.30 -2.08 2.64
C HIS A 90 -23.72 -2.68 3.92
N SER A 91 -22.76 -3.59 3.82
CA SER A 91 -22.07 -4.20 4.97
C SER A 91 -21.40 -3.16 5.86
N PHE A 92 -20.75 -2.16 5.26
CA PHE A 92 -20.21 -1.02 6.00
C PHE A 92 -21.30 -0.26 6.77
N GLY A 93 -22.45 0.01 6.13
CA GLY A 93 -23.58 0.68 6.77
C GLY A 93 -24.19 -0.10 7.93
N VAL A 94 -24.38 -1.42 7.76
CA VAL A 94 -24.89 -2.31 8.81
C VAL A 94 -23.91 -2.37 9.99
N TYR A 95 -22.62 -2.51 9.70
CA TYR A 95 -21.61 -2.57 10.74
C TYR A 95 -21.46 -1.24 11.49
N ALA A 96 -21.49 -0.11 10.78
CA ALA A 96 -21.52 1.20 11.40
C ALA A 96 -22.69 1.34 12.38
N LYS A 97 -23.88 0.88 12.01
CA LYS A 97 -25.04 0.88 12.91
C LYS A 97 -24.79 0.01 14.15
N ALA A 98 -24.26 -1.19 13.98
CA ALA A 98 -23.96 -2.09 15.09
C ALA A 98 -22.92 -1.51 16.08
N VAL A 99 -21.88 -0.85 15.56
CA VAL A 99 -20.89 -0.15 16.40
C VAL A 99 -21.56 1.03 17.12
N ALA A 100 -22.36 1.85 16.44
CA ALA A 100 -23.09 2.94 17.10
C ALA A 100 -23.99 2.42 18.23
N ASP A 101 -24.78 1.38 17.98
CA ASP A 101 -25.72 0.80 18.96
C ASP A 101 -24.98 0.25 20.20
N THR A 102 -23.74 -0.24 20.05
CA THR A 102 -22.92 -0.79 21.15
C THR A 102 -22.01 0.23 21.83
N ARG A 103 -21.73 1.38 21.18
CA ARG A 103 -20.77 2.40 21.64
C ARG A 103 -21.42 3.75 21.98
N GLY A 104 -22.69 3.73 22.41
CA GLY A 104 -23.37 4.92 22.93
C GLY A 104 -23.93 5.86 21.86
N GLY A 105 -24.24 5.32 20.67
CA GLY A 105 -24.94 6.02 19.60
C GLY A 105 -24.05 6.60 18.49
N ASP A 106 -22.72 6.52 18.62
CA ASP A 106 -21.78 7.00 17.60
C ASP A 106 -20.79 5.89 17.21
N ALA A 107 -20.71 5.62 15.90
CA ALA A 107 -19.76 4.67 15.33
C ALA A 107 -18.35 5.28 15.15
N ASN A 108 -18.18 6.57 15.44
CA ASN A 108 -16.94 7.32 15.29
C ASN A 108 -16.38 7.17 13.86
N ILE A 109 -17.22 7.48 12.86
CA ILE A 109 -16.82 7.38 11.45
C ILE A 109 -15.96 8.59 11.07
N LYS A 110 -14.76 8.34 10.57
CA LYS A 110 -13.84 9.39 10.09
C LYS A 110 -13.40 9.14 8.65
N TYR A 111 -12.91 10.19 8.02
CA TYR A 111 -12.14 10.07 6.78
C TYR A 111 -10.66 9.84 7.11
N ALA A 112 -10.02 8.93 6.38
CA ALA A 112 -8.61 8.62 6.53
C ALA A 112 -7.96 8.28 5.18
N TRP A 113 -6.70 8.67 5.04
CA TRP A 113 -5.85 8.40 3.90
C TRP A 113 -5.18 7.03 4.03
N TYR A 114 -5.15 6.29 2.93
CA TYR A 114 -4.38 5.08 2.77
C TYR A 114 -3.36 5.29 1.65
N GLY A 115 -2.08 5.23 2.02
CA GLY A 115 -0.95 5.33 1.08
C GLY A 115 -0.39 3.97 0.74
N ALA A 116 -0.33 3.64 -0.55
CA ALA A 116 0.22 2.40 -1.06
C ALA A 116 0.69 2.57 -2.51
N SER A 117 1.14 1.48 -3.15
CA SER A 117 1.42 1.48 -4.58
C SER A 117 0.11 1.57 -5.40
N LYS A 118 0.19 2.02 -6.65
CA LYS A 118 -0.95 2.04 -7.58
C LYS A 118 -1.62 0.67 -7.69
N ASN A 119 -0.82 -0.38 -7.86
CA ASN A 119 -1.31 -1.75 -7.99
C ASN A 119 -2.06 -2.19 -6.73
N GLU A 120 -1.51 -1.91 -5.55
CA GLU A 120 -2.15 -2.25 -4.28
C GLU A 120 -3.47 -1.48 -4.07
N ILE A 121 -3.53 -0.20 -4.47
CA ILE A 121 -4.79 0.57 -4.43
C ILE A 121 -5.83 -0.04 -5.38
N CYS A 122 -5.43 -0.39 -6.61
CA CYS A 122 -6.32 -1.05 -7.57
C CYS A 122 -6.85 -2.38 -7.02
N GLU A 123 -5.97 -3.24 -6.50
CA GLU A 123 -6.36 -4.51 -5.88
C GLU A 123 -7.31 -4.29 -4.69
N THR A 124 -7.01 -3.30 -3.84
CA THR A 124 -7.84 -2.94 -2.69
C THR A 124 -9.24 -2.52 -3.11
N VAL A 125 -9.35 -1.71 -4.16
CA VAL A 125 -10.63 -1.28 -4.69
C VAL A 125 -11.41 -2.46 -5.26
N MET A 126 -10.77 -3.32 -6.06
CA MET A 126 -11.39 -4.48 -6.69
C MET A 126 -11.84 -5.51 -5.66
N TYR A 127 -10.89 -6.01 -4.88
CA TYR A 127 -11.04 -7.22 -4.08
C TYR A 127 -11.22 -6.94 -2.58
N GLY A 128 -11.04 -5.69 -2.16
CA GLY A 128 -11.00 -5.33 -0.74
C GLY A 128 -9.58 -5.36 -0.21
N PHE A 129 -9.44 -4.96 1.05
CA PHE A 129 -8.13 -4.90 1.69
C PHE A 129 -7.57 -6.32 1.91
N SER A 130 -6.30 -6.50 1.57
CA SER A 130 -5.66 -7.82 1.61
C SER A 130 -5.55 -8.37 3.02
N TRP A 131 -6.09 -9.58 3.22
CA TRP A 131 -6.01 -10.34 4.47
C TRP A 131 -4.58 -10.78 4.84
N ARG A 132 -3.61 -10.59 3.94
CA ARG A 132 -2.20 -10.96 4.18
C ARG A 132 -1.48 -10.02 5.15
N LYS A 133 -2.07 -8.86 5.47
CA LYS A 133 -1.56 -7.94 6.49
C LYS A 133 -2.31 -8.18 7.80
N HIS A 134 -1.59 -8.25 8.93
CA HIS A 134 -2.22 -8.38 10.26
C HIS A 134 -3.07 -7.17 10.64
N SER A 135 -2.74 -6.00 10.09
CA SER A 135 -3.49 -4.76 10.26
C SER A 135 -3.22 -3.82 9.09
N ILE A 136 -4.07 -2.80 8.98
CA ILE A 136 -3.90 -1.70 8.05
C ILE A 136 -3.82 -0.41 8.82
N SER A 137 -2.78 0.36 8.52
CA SER A 137 -2.60 1.71 9.03
C SER A 137 -3.13 2.71 8.02
N VAL A 138 -3.98 3.62 8.49
CA VAL A 138 -4.50 4.75 7.73
C VAL A 138 -4.23 6.04 8.50
N SER A 139 -3.91 7.11 7.78
CA SER A 139 -3.63 8.41 8.40
C SER A 139 -4.90 9.25 8.47
N PRO A 140 -5.19 9.97 9.57
CA PRO A 140 -6.34 10.86 9.65
C PRO A 140 -6.33 11.91 8.52
N ALA A 141 -7.51 12.35 8.09
CA ALA A 141 -7.66 13.25 6.93
C ALA A 141 -6.85 14.57 7.01
N LYS A 142 -6.52 15.03 8.22
CA LYS A 142 -5.73 16.25 8.50
C LYS A 142 -4.27 15.96 8.91
N HIS A 143 -3.90 14.69 9.08
CA HIS A 143 -2.56 14.23 9.49
C HIS A 143 -2.04 13.15 8.53
N GLY A 144 -2.24 13.36 7.24
CA GLY A 144 -1.97 12.40 6.16
C GLY A 144 -0.51 12.22 5.72
N LEU A 145 0.48 12.82 6.39
CA LEU A 145 1.87 12.80 5.92
C LEU A 145 2.42 11.38 5.76
N ASP A 146 2.18 10.49 6.72
CA ASP A 146 2.65 9.10 6.63
C ASP A 146 2.09 8.39 5.41
N SER A 147 0.80 8.58 5.11
CA SER A 147 0.19 8.04 3.89
C SER A 147 0.80 8.61 2.62
N VAL A 148 1.10 9.92 2.60
CA VAL A 148 1.81 10.55 1.48
C VAL A 148 3.18 9.91 1.28
N LEU A 149 3.93 9.68 2.36
CA LEU A 149 5.25 9.04 2.31
C LEU A 149 5.18 7.57 1.90
N CYS A 150 4.12 6.85 2.27
CA CYS A 150 3.89 5.46 1.88
C CYS A 150 3.37 5.28 0.45
N SER A 151 2.88 6.35 -0.19
CA SER A 151 2.40 6.27 -1.58
C SER A 151 3.55 6.02 -2.55
N GLY A 152 3.46 4.96 -3.35
CA GLY A 152 4.48 4.65 -4.36
C GLY A 152 4.34 5.55 -5.59
N VAL A 153 5.46 5.92 -6.20
CA VAL A 153 5.47 6.56 -7.53
C VAL A 153 5.17 5.49 -8.58
N ASP A 154 4.22 5.75 -9.47
CA ASP A 154 3.89 4.87 -10.58
C ASP A 154 4.81 5.10 -11.80
N GLY A 155 4.63 4.32 -12.86
CA GLY A 155 5.44 4.43 -14.08
C GLY A 155 5.34 5.78 -14.80
N SER A 156 4.35 6.61 -14.46
CA SER A 156 4.16 7.95 -15.02
C SER A 156 4.71 9.08 -14.13
N GLY A 157 5.33 8.75 -12.99
CA GLY A 157 5.82 9.75 -12.04
C GLY A 157 4.76 10.25 -11.05
N VAL A 158 3.56 9.66 -11.07
CA VAL A 158 2.42 10.08 -10.24
C VAL A 158 2.28 9.17 -9.02
N ARG A 159 1.87 9.74 -7.89
CA ARG A 159 1.52 9.02 -6.66
C ARG A 159 0.02 8.99 -6.48
N HIS A 160 -0.46 8.00 -5.75
CA HIS A 160 -1.88 7.83 -5.48
C HIS A 160 -2.15 7.61 -3.99
N LEU A 161 -3.21 8.23 -3.48
CA LEU A 161 -3.78 7.97 -2.17
C LEU A 161 -5.22 7.53 -2.31
N LEU A 162 -5.63 6.61 -1.44
CA LEU A 162 -7.02 6.22 -1.31
C LEU A 162 -7.62 6.91 -0.07
N LEU A 163 -8.65 7.73 -0.26
CA LEU A 163 -9.44 8.31 0.82
C LEU A 163 -10.59 7.37 1.17
N CYS A 164 -10.62 6.91 2.41
CA CYS A 164 -11.61 5.98 2.90
C CYS A 164 -12.48 6.61 4.00
N ARG A 165 -13.72 6.14 4.12
CA ARG A 165 -14.47 6.24 5.39
C ARG A 165 -14.09 5.05 6.26
N VAL A 166 -13.82 5.32 7.53
CA VAL A 166 -13.33 4.33 8.49
C VAL A 166 -14.19 4.40 9.74
N ILE A 167 -14.73 3.25 10.15
CA ILE A 167 -15.43 3.08 11.43
C ILE A 167 -14.38 2.83 12.50
N LEU A 168 -14.18 3.81 13.39
CA LEU A 168 -13.18 3.71 14.45
C LEU A 168 -13.76 3.15 15.75
N GLY A 169 -15.06 3.35 16.00
CA GLY A 169 -15.70 2.96 17.25
C GLY A 169 -14.93 3.45 18.49
N LYS A 170 -14.86 2.59 19.51
CA LYS A 170 -14.01 2.81 20.68
C LYS A 170 -12.58 2.39 20.35
N GLN A 171 -11.65 3.33 20.54
CA GLN A 171 -10.25 3.18 20.14
C GLN A 171 -9.39 2.80 21.33
N GLU A 172 -8.45 1.86 21.15
CA GLU A 172 -7.36 1.61 22.10
C GLU A 172 -6.08 2.34 21.67
N VAL A 173 -5.25 2.72 22.63
CA VAL A 173 -3.94 3.32 22.35
C VAL A 173 -2.90 2.22 22.18
N VAL A 174 -2.26 2.19 21.01
CA VAL A 174 -1.29 1.16 20.62
C VAL A 174 0.03 1.85 20.31
N ARG A 175 1.00 1.67 21.19
CA ARG A 175 2.36 2.23 21.05
C ARG A 175 3.22 1.30 20.19
N GLU A 176 4.31 1.84 19.65
CA GLU A 176 5.14 1.13 18.66
C GLU A 176 5.80 -0.17 19.18
N ASP A 177 5.79 -0.39 20.49
CA ASP A 177 6.27 -1.58 21.19
C ASP A 177 5.32 -2.79 21.10
N SER A 178 4.07 -2.61 20.66
CA SER A 178 3.06 -3.68 20.55
C SER A 178 3.08 -4.40 19.19
N SER A 179 4.27 -4.66 18.63
CA SER A 179 4.41 -5.16 17.24
C SER A 179 3.72 -6.49 16.95
N ASP A 180 3.37 -7.24 18.00
CA ASP A 180 2.79 -8.57 17.92
C ASP A 180 1.27 -8.58 18.14
N GLN A 181 0.66 -7.41 18.36
CA GLN A 181 -0.80 -7.31 18.45
C GLN A 181 -1.42 -7.37 17.05
N PHE A 182 -2.33 -8.32 16.83
CA PHE A 182 -3.04 -8.52 15.56
C PHE A 182 -4.57 -8.51 15.70
N HIS A 183 -5.06 -8.22 16.90
CA HIS A 183 -6.47 -8.09 17.25
C HIS A 183 -6.63 -7.08 18.41
N PRO A 184 -7.84 -6.59 18.69
CA PRO A 184 -8.08 -5.74 19.85
C PRO A 184 -7.62 -6.36 21.17
N SER A 185 -7.08 -5.59 22.12
CA SER A 185 -6.66 -6.12 23.43
C SER A 185 -7.84 -6.64 24.26
N SER A 186 -9.05 -6.16 23.99
CA SER A 186 -10.31 -6.68 24.53
C SER A 186 -11.46 -6.44 23.54
N MET A 187 -12.61 -7.08 23.78
CA MET A 187 -13.83 -6.89 22.99
C MET A 187 -14.46 -5.49 23.12
N ASP A 188 -13.91 -4.65 24.00
CA ASP A 188 -14.36 -3.28 24.16
C ASP A 188 -13.81 -2.34 23.09
N PHE A 189 -12.81 -2.77 22.31
CA PHE A 189 -12.15 -1.92 21.32
C PHE A 189 -12.43 -2.38 19.91
N ASP A 190 -12.67 -1.41 19.03
CA ASP A 190 -13.05 -1.63 17.63
C ASP A 190 -11.87 -1.33 16.68
N SER A 191 -11.02 -0.37 17.05
CA SER A 191 -9.80 0.02 16.33
C SER A 191 -8.70 0.50 17.29
N ALA A 192 -7.52 0.74 16.75
CA ALA A 192 -6.37 1.25 17.49
C ALA A 192 -5.93 2.63 16.98
N VAL A 193 -5.30 3.40 17.86
CA VAL A 193 -4.78 4.74 17.58
C VAL A 193 -3.43 4.94 18.26
N ASP A 194 -2.58 5.76 17.67
CA ASP A 194 -1.28 6.13 18.26
C ASP A 194 -1.42 7.11 19.44
N ASP A 195 -2.31 8.09 19.31
CA ASP A 195 -2.65 9.05 20.36
C ASP A 195 -4.13 9.47 20.25
N ILE A 196 -4.86 9.47 21.36
CA ILE A 196 -6.30 9.82 21.36
C ILE A 196 -6.52 11.32 21.12
N SER A 197 -5.62 12.17 21.61
CA SER A 197 -5.81 13.63 21.58
C SER A 197 -5.37 14.24 20.25
N SER A 198 -4.31 13.70 19.66
CA SER A 198 -3.70 14.16 18.42
C SER A 198 -3.31 12.97 17.54
N PRO A 199 -4.30 12.23 17.00
CA PRO A 199 -4.05 11.03 16.22
C PRO A 199 -3.25 11.36 14.96
N THR A 200 -2.25 10.53 14.66
CA THR A 200 -1.52 10.56 13.38
C THR A 200 -1.67 9.25 12.61
N ARG A 201 -2.12 8.18 13.29
CA ARG A 201 -2.28 6.86 12.71
C ARG A 201 -3.43 6.10 13.36
N TYR A 202 -4.41 5.71 12.56
CA TYR A 202 -5.40 4.71 12.93
C TYR A 202 -4.96 3.34 12.44
N ILE A 203 -5.19 2.32 13.25
CA ILE A 203 -4.86 0.93 12.94
C ILE A 203 -6.15 0.13 12.97
N ILE A 204 -6.47 -0.52 11.85
CA ILE A 204 -7.62 -1.41 11.72
C ILE A 204 -7.10 -2.84 11.63
N TRP A 205 -7.50 -3.69 12.57
CA TRP A 205 -7.11 -5.08 12.62
C TRP A 205 -7.73 -5.88 11.47
N ASN A 206 -7.02 -6.91 11.00
CA ASN A 206 -7.46 -7.75 9.87
C ASN A 206 -8.86 -8.33 10.07
N THR A 207 -9.20 -8.70 11.30
CA THR A 207 -10.51 -9.25 11.66
C THR A 207 -11.67 -8.39 11.20
N HIS A 208 -11.47 -7.06 11.06
CA HIS A 208 -12.51 -6.08 10.78
C HIS A 208 -12.35 -5.31 9.46
N LEU A 209 -11.31 -5.57 8.65
CA LEU A 209 -10.93 -4.70 7.53
C LEU A 209 -12.02 -4.49 6.47
N ASN A 210 -12.71 -5.55 6.07
CA ASN A 210 -13.61 -5.51 4.91
C ASN A 210 -14.96 -4.84 5.16
N TYR A 211 -15.29 -4.55 6.43
CA TYR A 211 -16.51 -3.85 6.82
C TYR A 211 -16.25 -2.57 7.61
N ASN A 212 -15.04 -2.35 8.14
CA ASN A 212 -14.67 -1.10 8.82
C ASN A 212 -14.17 -0.01 7.88
N ILE A 213 -13.79 -0.35 6.64
CA ILE A 213 -13.19 0.60 5.70
C ILE A 213 -13.96 0.59 4.37
N LEU A 214 -14.40 1.77 3.95
CA LEU A 214 -15.06 1.98 2.67
C LEU A 214 -14.23 2.92 1.77
N PRO A 215 -13.65 2.42 0.67
CA PRO A 215 -12.95 3.25 -0.33
C PRO A 215 -13.87 4.28 -1.00
N CYS A 216 -13.57 5.57 -0.90
CA CYS A 216 -14.43 6.63 -1.44
C CYS A 216 -13.80 7.41 -2.60
N TYR A 217 -12.53 7.81 -2.49
CA TYR A 217 -11.86 8.61 -3.52
C TYR A 217 -10.43 8.14 -3.74
N ILE A 218 -9.92 8.33 -4.95
CA ILE A 218 -8.51 8.22 -5.27
C ILE A 218 -7.99 9.62 -5.62
N LEU A 219 -7.04 10.10 -4.84
CA LEU A 219 -6.32 11.34 -5.11
C LEU A 219 -5.00 10.99 -5.79
N SER A 220 -4.77 11.54 -6.98
CA SER A 220 -3.52 11.39 -7.73
C SER A 220 -2.75 12.70 -7.71
N PHE A 221 -1.46 12.64 -7.39
CA PHE A 221 -0.64 13.82 -7.20
C PHE A 221 0.82 13.58 -7.62
N GLU A 222 1.46 14.63 -8.10
CA GLU A 222 2.90 14.72 -8.27
C GLU A 222 3.51 15.30 -6.98
N ALA A 223 4.66 14.79 -6.59
CA ALA A 223 5.35 15.21 -5.38
C ALA A 223 6.85 15.37 -5.66
N PRO A 224 7.59 16.15 -4.85
CA PRO A 224 9.00 16.40 -5.12
C PRO A 224 9.84 15.10 -5.18
N PRO A 225 10.89 15.04 -6.05
CA PRO A 225 11.66 13.82 -6.31
C PRO A 225 12.33 13.21 -5.09
N TYR A 226 12.67 14.01 -4.07
CA TYR A 226 13.29 13.51 -2.84
C TYR A 226 12.33 12.67 -1.97
N LEU A 227 11.01 12.78 -2.19
CA LEU A 227 10.06 11.83 -1.61
C LEU A 227 10.10 10.47 -2.32
N SER A 228 10.68 10.42 -3.51
CA SER A 228 10.84 9.22 -4.34
C SER A 228 12.10 8.46 -3.99
N GLU A 229 12.91 8.95 -3.04
CA GLU A 229 13.87 8.09 -2.40
C GLU A 229 13.11 7.01 -1.65
N PRO A 230 13.35 5.72 -1.96
CA PRO A 230 12.86 4.66 -1.13
C PRO A 230 13.59 4.83 0.20
N LYS A 231 12.95 5.54 1.16
CA LYS A 231 13.06 5.10 2.54
C LYS A 231 12.71 3.64 2.46
N THR A 232 13.72 2.82 2.67
CA THR A 232 13.61 1.37 2.74
C THR A 232 12.72 1.05 3.92
N ILE A 233 11.42 1.29 3.79
CA ILE A 233 10.39 0.52 4.45
C ILE A 233 10.55 -0.83 3.78
N LYS A 234 11.51 -1.60 4.31
CA LYS A 234 11.68 -3.01 3.97
C LYS A 234 10.27 -3.58 4.03
N PRO A 235 9.76 -4.19 2.95
CA PRO A 235 8.50 -4.90 3.05
C PRO A 235 8.62 -5.80 4.27
N LYS A 236 7.76 -5.59 5.28
CA LYS A 236 7.61 -6.50 6.40
C LYS A 236 6.93 -7.77 5.87
N THR A 237 7.52 -8.43 4.87
CA THR A 237 7.30 -9.85 4.61
C THR A 237 8.01 -10.57 5.75
N TRP A 238 7.29 -10.77 6.85
CA TRP A 238 7.80 -11.56 7.97
C TRP A 238 7.89 -13.01 7.51
N ILE A 239 9.08 -13.43 7.06
CA ILE A 239 9.39 -14.85 6.89
C ILE A 239 9.66 -15.40 8.30
N THR A 240 8.88 -16.40 8.73
CA THR A 240 9.17 -17.08 9.99
C THR A 240 10.50 -17.83 9.88
N PHE A 241 11.23 -18.02 10.99
CA PHE A 241 12.47 -18.79 10.94
C PHE A 241 12.25 -20.22 10.43
N GLY A 242 11.11 -20.85 10.78
CA GLY A 242 10.76 -22.16 10.26
C GLY A 242 10.67 -22.18 8.73
N THR A 243 9.93 -21.24 8.14
CA THR A 243 9.83 -21.10 6.68
C THR A 243 11.18 -20.81 6.04
N LEU A 244 11.96 -19.91 6.65
CA LEU A 244 13.30 -19.57 6.16
C LEU A 244 14.23 -20.79 6.16
N ILE A 245 14.20 -21.61 7.22
CA ILE A 245 15.01 -22.83 7.35
C ILE A 245 14.58 -23.87 6.32
N SER A 246 13.28 -24.07 6.11
CA SER A 246 12.79 -25.01 5.09
C SER A 246 13.25 -24.63 3.69
N ILE A 247 13.32 -23.33 3.37
CA ILE A 247 13.82 -22.87 2.07
C ILE A 247 15.35 -22.95 2.00
N LEU A 248 16.06 -22.71 3.10
CA LEU A 248 17.53 -22.78 3.16
C LEU A 248 18.06 -24.22 3.12
N SER A 249 17.37 -25.16 3.77
CA SER A 249 17.83 -26.53 3.99
C SER A 249 18.34 -27.24 2.71
N PRO A 250 17.67 -27.14 1.55
CA PRO A 250 18.17 -27.74 0.30
C PRO A 250 19.51 -27.18 -0.21
N PHE A 251 19.89 -25.97 0.20
CA PHE A 251 21.09 -25.28 -0.26
C PHE A 251 22.27 -25.39 0.73
N LEU A 252 22.08 -26.08 1.86
CA LEU A 252 23.07 -26.22 2.92
C LEU A 252 23.65 -27.63 2.97
N ASP A 253 24.92 -27.74 3.32
CA ASP A 253 25.55 -29.03 3.57
C ASP A 253 25.00 -29.70 4.85
N HIS A 254 25.33 -30.97 5.06
CA HIS A 254 24.81 -31.74 6.20
C HIS A 254 25.20 -31.13 7.55
N SER A 255 26.40 -30.56 7.66
CA SER A 255 26.90 -29.95 8.91
C SER A 255 26.17 -28.64 9.21
N GLN A 256 26.01 -27.81 8.19
CA GLN A 256 25.27 -26.54 8.24
C GLN A 256 23.80 -26.77 8.59
N ARG A 257 23.17 -27.79 8.01
CA ARG A 257 21.77 -28.15 8.33
C ARG A 257 21.60 -28.56 9.79
N ALA A 258 22.43 -29.47 10.28
CA ALA A 258 22.38 -29.92 11.66
C ALA A 258 22.59 -28.76 12.64
N SER A 259 23.57 -27.88 12.37
CA SER A 259 23.82 -26.69 13.19
C SER A 259 22.63 -25.72 13.15
N LEU A 260 22.00 -25.54 11.98
CA LEU A 260 20.85 -24.65 11.82
C LEU A 260 19.61 -25.16 12.57
N GLU A 261 19.35 -26.47 12.53
CA GLU A 261 18.25 -27.12 13.26
C GLU A 261 18.45 -27.06 14.78
N GLU A 262 19.68 -27.25 15.25
CA GLU A 262 20.03 -27.08 16.66
C GLU A 262 19.80 -25.64 17.13
N GLN A 263 20.25 -24.65 16.37
CA GLN A 263 20.01 -23.23 16.70
C GLN A 263 18.52 -22.89 16.69
N TYR A 264 17.75 -23.46 15.77
CA TYR A 264 16.30 -23.26 15.73
C TYR A 264 15.58 -23.87 16.94
N THR A 265 16.02 -25.05 17.37
CA THR A 265 15.52 -25.70 18.59
C THR A 265 15.81 -24.84 19.82
N ASN A 266 17.04 -24.35 19.96
CA ASN A 266 17.42 -23.42 21.03
C ASN A 266 16.60 -22.12 21.02
N TYR A 267 16.20 -21.64 19.84
CA TYR A 267 15.31 -20.47 19.71
C TYR A 267 13.88 -20.78 20.16
N LEU A 268 13.32 -21.93 19.77
CA LEU A 268 11.99 -22.37 20.21
C LEU A 268 11.92 -22.59 21.74
N GLU A 269 13.01 -23.10 22.31
CA GLU A 269 13.18 -23.28 23.76
C GLU A 269 13.53 -21.98 24.50
N LYS A 270 13.56 -20.83 23.80
CA LYS A 270 13.88 -19.50 24.34
C LYS A 270 15.27 -19.38 24.98
N LYS A 271 16.19 -20.29 24.67
CA LYS A 271 17.60 -20.25 25.10
C LYS A 271 18.40 -19.17 24.37
N ILE A 272 17.96 -18.77 23.18
CA ILE A 272 18.55 -17.68 22.40
C ILE A 272 17.48 -16.68 21.96
N THR A 273 17.88 -15.41 21.84
CA THR A 273 17.01 -14.31 21.42
C THR A 273 16.87 -14.21 19.90
N ARG A 274 15.84 -13.51 19.42
CA ARG A 274 15.62 -13.26 17.98
C ARG A 274 16.85 -12.62 17.30
N PRO A 275 17.53 -11.59 17.84
CA PRO A 275 18.75 -11.05 17.24
C PRO A 275 19.89 -12.08 17.15
N GLN A 276 20.06 -12.90 18.19
CA GLN A 276 21.07 -13.97 18.19
C GLN A 276 20.75 -15.01 17.13
N MET A 277 19.49 -15.42 16.98
CA MET A 277 19.07 -16.33 15.91
C MET A 277 19.39 -15.76 14.52
N ILE A 278 19.09 -14.47 14.27
CA ILE A 278 19.44 -13.80 12.99
C ILE A 278 20.95 -13.87 12.73
N GLN A 279 21.77 -13.59 13.74
CA GLN A 279 23.22 -13.64 13.60
C GLN A 279 23.74 -15.05 13.32
N ARG A 280 23.17 -16.07 13.97
CA ARG A 280 23.54 -17.48 13.78
C ARG A 280 23.15 -17.99 12.40
N VAL A 281 21.93 -17.72 11.95
CA VAL A 281 21.49 -18.04 10.57
C VAL A 281 22.40 -17.36 9.54
N ARG A 282 22.78 -16.10 9.78
CA ARG A 282 23.71 -15.36 8.92
C ARG A 282 25.10 -15.99 8.87
N ALA A 283 25.60 -16.48 9.99
CA ALA A 283 26.90 -17.13 10.07
C ALA A 283 26.90 -18.49 9.34
N ILE A 284 25.80 -19.25 9.43
CA ILE A 284 25.69 -20.59 8.85
C ILE A 284 25.40 -20.54 7.35
N ALA A 285 24.40 -19.76 6.92
CA ALA A 285 23.95 -19.71 5.53
C ALA A 285 24.71 -18.67 4.68
N GLY A 286 25.33 -17.68 5.32
CA GLY A 286 25.98 -16.58 4.62
C GLY A 286 25.01 -15.52 4.08
N ASN A 287 25.48 -14.26 4.02
CA ASN A 287 24.66 -13.12 3.61
C ASN A 287 24.15 -13.22 2.16
N GLN A 288 24.93 -13.84 1.26
CA GLN A 288 24.60 -13.93 -0.16
C GLN A 288 23.40 -14.86 -0.40
N LEU A 289 23.44 -16.06 0.17
CA LEU A 289 22.35 -17.04 0.07
C LEU A 289 21.08 -16.54 0.75
N LEU A 290 21.20 -15.93 1.93
CA LEU A 290 20.08 -15.29 2.62
C LEU A 290 19.42 -14.19 1.78
N SER A 291 20.22 -13.34 1.13
CA SER A 291 19.70 -12.30 0.25
C SER A 291 18.96 -12.88 -0.96
N ALA A 292 19.50 -13.93 -1.58
CA ALA A 292 18.86 -14.62 -2.70
C ALA A 292 17.52 -15.27 -2.31
N VAL A 293 17.48 -15.96 -1.16
CA VAL A 293 16.28 -16.62 -0.64
C VAL A 293 15.19 -15.62 -0.28
N VAL A 294 15.53 -14.50 0.36
CA VAL A 294 14.58 -13.43 0.67
C VAL A 294 14.04 -12.78 -0.61
N LYS A 295 14.87 -12.59 -1.64
CA LYS A 295 14.44 -12.09 -2.95
C LYS A 295 13.49 -13.08 -3.65
N LEU A 296 13.83 -14.37 -3.65
CA LEU A 296 12.97 -15.42 -4.23
C LEU A 296 11.62 -15.52 -3.54
N TYR A 297 11.60 -15.40 -2.21
CA TYR A 297 10.36 -15.41 -1.45
C TYR A 297 9.50 -14.17 -1.74
N THR A 298 10.11 -12.98 -1.78
CA THR A 298 9.42 -11.73 -2.11
C THR A 298 8.83 -11.76 -3.53
N ASN A 299 9.56 -12.32 -4.50
CA ASN A 299 9.12 -12.42 -5.89
C ASN A 299 8.06 -13.51 -6.14
N LYS A 300 7.88 -14.47 -5.22
CA LYS A 300 6.77 -15.46 -5.28
C LYS A 300 5.45 -14.91 -4.73
N ILE A 301 5.51 -13.79 -4.00
CA ILE A 301 4.34 -13.16 -3.35
C ILE A 301 3.81 -11.98 -4.17
N ASN A 302 4.65 -11.39 -5.03
CA ASN A 302 4.27 -10.42 -6.06
C ASN A 302 3.91 -11.13 -7.37
#